data_AF-A0A2N4XRN6-F1
#
_entry.id   AF-A0A2N4XRN6-F1
#
_cell.length_a   1.000
_cell.length_b   1.000
_cell.length_c   1.000
_cell.angle_alpha   90.00
_cell.angle_beta   90.00
_cell.angle_gamma   90.00
#
_symmetry.space_group_name_H-M   'P 1'
#
loop_
_entity.id
_entity.type
_entity.pdbx_description
1 polymer ?
#
loop_
_entity_poly.entity_id
_entity_poly.type
_entity_poly.pdbx_seq_one_letter_code
_entity_poly.pdbx_strand_id
1 'polypeptide(L)'
;MYAGAVDKRGYFPTHNKRFSQALTGDRARDMVNNRTKRIFSDRVGSRCGAHELDFLTQTYRRDTGEVMYDISAPIYVAGRHWGGFRIGFRAHGMSK
;
A
#
# COMPACT_ATOMS: atom_id res chain seq x y z
N MET A 1 3.74 0.04 8.66
CA MET A 1 4.76 0.45 7.67
C MET A 1 4.81 -0.54 6.53
N TYR A 2 4.91 -0.05 5.30
CA TYR A 2 5.08 -0.86 4.09
C TYR A 2 5.86 -0.08 3.03
N ALA A 3 6.46 -0.77 2.08
CA ALA A 3 6.97 -0.20 0.85
C ALA A 3 6.76 -1.20 -0.28
N GLY A 4 6.19 -0.78 -1.40
CA GLY A 4 5.96 -1.69 -2.52
C GLY A 4 5.25 -1.07 -3.71
N ALA A 5 5.20 -1.82 -4.80
CA ALA A 5 4.54 -1.40 -6.02
C ALA A 5 3.04 -1.74 -5.99
N VAL A 6 2.22 -0.87 -6.56
CA VAL A 6 0.78 -1.05 -6.77
C VAL A 6 0.46 -0.73 -8.23
N ASP A 7 -0.35 -1.54 -8.90
CA ASP A 7 -0.77 -1.22 -10.28
C ASP A 7 -1.82 -0.09 -10.32
N LYS A 8 -2.17 0.39 -11.51
CA LYS A 8 -3.18 1.46 -11.70
C LYS A 8 -4.59 1.10 -11.20
N ARG A 9 -4.86 -0.16 -10.88
CA ARG A 9 -6.14 -0.67 -10.37
C ARG A 9 -6.07 -1.02 -8.88
N GLY A 10 -4.98 -0.69 -8.20
CA GLY A 10 -4.82 -0.92 -6.77
C GLY A 10 -4.27 -2.31 -6.42
N TYR A 11 -3.87 -3.13 -7.39
CA TYR A 11 -3.31 -4.46 -7.12
C TYR A 11 -1.87 -4.37 -6.60
N PHE A 12 -1.65 -4.90 -5.40
CA PHE A 12 -0.40 -4.91 -4.67
C PHE A 12 0.16 -6.35 -4.67
N PRO A 13 1.01 -6.72 -5.65
CA PRO A 13 1.39 -8.11 -5.89
C PRO A 13 2.20 -8.72 -4.75
N THR A 14 3.04 -7.93 -4.08
CA THR A 14 3.95 -8.37 -3.03
C THR A 14 3.89 -7.43 -1.83
N HIS A 15 4.27 -7.90 -0.65
CA HIS A 15 4.35 -7.10 0.58
C HIS A 15 5.64 -7.41 1.33
N ASN A 16 6.05 -6.53 2.26
CA ASN A 16 7.18 -6.76 3.17
C ASN A 16 7.08 -8.14 3.86
N LYS A 17 8.22 -8.81 4.09
CA LYS A 17 8.33 -10.20 4.62
C LYS A 17 7.38 -10.51 5.80
N ARG A 18 7.21 -9.57 6.75
CA ARG A 18 6.31 -9.71 7.90
C ARG A 18 4.84 -10.00 7.50
N PHE A 19 4.40 -9.47 6.37
CA PHE A 19 3.03 -9.61 5.86
C PHE A 19 2.97 -10.52 4.62
N SER A 20 3.95 -11.39 4.45
CA SER A 20 4.05 -12.36 3.33
C SER A 20 4.23 -13.78 3.87
N GLN A 21 3.62 -14.09 5.01
CA GLN A 21 3.68 -15.42 5.62
C GLN A 21 2.87 -16.42 4.78
N ALA A 22 3.26 -17.71 4.82
CA ALA A 22 2.51 -18.76 4.14
C ALA A 22 1.04 -18.80 4.61
N LEU A 23 0.12 -19.10 3.69
CA LEU A 23 -1.30 -19.26 4.04
C LEU A 23 -1.47 -20.49 4.90
N THR A 24 -2.29 -20.34 5.94
CA THR A 24 -2.57 -21.39 6.93
C THR A 24 -3.91 -22.06 6.69
N GLY A 25 -4.78 -21.45 5.88
CA GLY A 25 -6.17 -21.89 5.69
C GLY A 25 -7.13 -21.29 6.73
N ASP A 26 -6.61 -20.71 7.81
CA ASP A 26 -7.38 -19.92 8.76
C ASP A 26 -7.49 -18.48 8.27
N ARG A 27 -8.69 -18.09 7.83
CA ARG A 27 -8.98 -16.76 7.31
C ARG A 27 -8.57 -15.63 8.27
N ALA A 28 -8.80 -15.78 9.57
CA ALA A 28 -8.51 -14.72 10.54
C ALA A 28 -7.00 -14.50 10.66
N ARG A 29 -6.22 -15.59 10.70
CA ARG A 29 -4.74 -15.52 10.71
C ARG A 29 -4.18 -15.01 9.39
N ASP A 30 -4.68 -15.52 8.27
CA ASP A 30 -4.19 -15.18 6.94
C ASP A 30 -4.46 -13.71 6.61
N MET A 31 -5.61 -13.17 7.02
CA MET A 31 -5.93 -11.74 6.83
C MET A 31 -4.96 -10.79 7.55
N VAL A 32 -4.33 -11.23 8.63
CA VAL A 32 -3.36 -10.42 9.38
C VAL A 32 -1.95 -10.60 8.84
N ASN A 33 -1.55 -11.85 8.59
CA ASN A 33 -0.16 -12.24 8.34
C ASN A 33 0.22 -12.38 6.86
N ASN A 34 -0.77 -12.51 5.96
CA ASN A 34 -0.55 -12.47 4.52
C ASN A 34 -1.40 -11.36 3.87
N ARG A 35 -0.70 -10.35 3.37
CA ARG A 35 -1.26 -9.18 2.69
C ARG A 35 -0.71 -9.02 1.27
N THR A 36 -0.17 -10.10 0.71
CA THR A 36 0.24 -10.15 -0.70
C THR A 36 -0.98 -10.26 -1.61
N LYS A 37 -0.81 -9.90 -2.89
CA LYS A 37 -1.83 -10.04 -3.94
C LYS A 37 -3.18 -9.38 -3.60
N ARG A 38 -3.15 -8.27 -2.84
CA ARG A 38 -4.38 -7.54 -2.44
C ARG A 38 -4.73 -6.46 -3.43
N ILE A 39 -6.03 -6.21 -3.58
CA ILE A 39 -6.52 -5.04 -4.31
C ILE A 39 -6.93 -3.99 -3.28
N PHE A 40 -6.30 -2.81 -3.34
CA PHE A 40 -6.67 -1.66 -2.54
C PHE A 40 -7.62 -0.76 -3.33
N SER A 41 -8.91 -1.01 -3.16
CA SER A 41 -9.99 -0.23 -3.79
C SER A 41 -10.42 0.99 -2.98
N ASP A 42 -9.79 1.25 -1.83
CA ASP A 42 -10.04 2.45 -1.04
C ASP A 42 -9.49 3.71 -1.74
N ARG A 43 -9.98 4.88 -1.34
CA ARG A 43 -9.62 6.17 -1.95
C ARG A 43 -8.10 6.42 -1.94
N VAL A 44 -7.41 6.05 -0.87
CA VAL A 44 -5.96 6.28 -0.77
C VAL A 44 -5.23 5.30 -1.66
N GLY A 45 -5.51 4.00 -1.50
CA GLY A 45 -4.81 2.95 -2.23
C GLY A 45 -5.02 2.97 -3.74
N SER A 46 -6.22 3.28 -4.21
CA SER A 46 -6.51 3.44 -5.65
C SER A 46 -5.71 4.58 -6.28
N ARG A 47 -5.56 5.71 -5.56
CA ARG A 47 -4.81 6.86 -6.05
C ARG A 47 -3.32 6.60 -6.13
N CYS A 48 -2.74 5.83 -5.21
CA CYS A 48 -1.31 5.52 -5.17
C CYS A 48 -0.78 4.93 -6.49
N GLY A 49 -1.61 4.13 -7.18
CA GLY A 49 -1.21 3.51 -8.45
C GLY A 49 -1.64 4.29 -9.69
N ALA A 50 -2.56 5.24 -9.58
CA ALA A 50 -3.21 5.87 -10.73
C ALA A 50 -2.78 7.32 -10.98
N HIS A 51 -2.12 7.99 -10.03
CA HIS A 51 -1.69 9.38 -10.19
C HIS A 51 -0.43 9.51 -11.05
N GLU A 52 -0.27 10.65 -11.72
CA GLU A 52 0.92 10.96 -12.55
C GLU A 52 1.76 12.14 -11.99
N LEU A 53 1.41 12.65 -10.81
CA LEU A 53 2.25 13.61 -10.07
C LEU A 53 3.61 12.99 -9.71
N ASP A 54 4.68 13.79 -9.70
CA ASP A 54 6.03 13.37 -9.29
C ASP A 54 6.03 12.63 -7.93
N PHE A 55 5.23 13.15 -6.99
CA PHE A 55 4.91 12.50 -5.73
C PHE A 55 3.51 12.90 -5.25
N LEU A 56 2.83 11.98 -4.54
CA LEU A 56 1.54 12.22 -3.90
C LEU A 56 1.61 11.77 -2.45
N THR A 57 1.33 12.69 -1.52
CA THR A 57 1.22 12.40 -0.08
C THR A 57 -0.24 12.38 0.35
N GLN A 58 -0.64 11.36 1.11
CA GLN A 58 -2.01 11.17 1.57
C GLN A 58 -2.04 10.76 3.06
N THR A 59 -2.97 11.32 3.82
CA THR A 59 -3.32 10.80 5.14
C THR A 59 -4.17 9.55 4.97
N TYR A 60 -3.66 8.41 5.42
CA TYR A 60 -4.33 7.12 5.34
C TYR A 60 -4.89 6.71 6.70
N ARG A 61 -6.22 6.83 6.84
CA ARG A 61 -6.96 6.28 7.98
C ARG A 61 -7.31 4.83 7.65
N ARG A 62 -6.75 3.89 8.40
CA ARG A 62 -7.03 2.47 8.23
C ARG A 62 -8.22 2.04 9.06
N ASP A 63 -8.85 0.95 8.67
CA ASP A 63 -9.96 0.31 9.41
C ASP A 63 -9.55 -0.10 10.85
N THR A 64 -8.26 -0.25 11.10
CA THR A 64 -7.69 -0.53 12.43
C THR A 64 -7.65 0.70 13.36
N GLY A 65 -8.12 1.87 12.92
CA GLY A 65 -7.99 3.15 13.64
C GLY A 65 -6.59 3.77 13.57
N GLU A 66 -5.63 3.09 12.94
CA GLU A 66 -4.28 3.63 12.73
C GLU A 66 -4.33 4.75 11.67
N VAL A 67 -3.77 5.91 12.01
CA VAL A 67 -3.44 6.97 11.05
C VAL A 67 -2.01 6.78 10.58
N MET A 68 -1.83 6.73 9.27
CA MET A 68 -0.52 6.68 8.62
C MET A 68 -0.44 7.75 7.54
N TYR A 69 0.78 8.10 7.16
CA TYR A 69 1.06 8.83 5.93
C TYR A 69 1.44 7.83 4.85
N ASP A 70 0.84 8.00 3.67
CA ASP A 70 1.22 7.30 2.45
C ASP A 70 1.87 8.30 1.50
N ILE A 71 3.04 7.95 0.96
CA ILE A 71 3.70 8.68 -0.12
C ILE A 71 3.83 7.74 -1.31
N SER A 72 3.44 8.19 -2.50
CA SER A 72 3.59 7.42 -3.74
C SER A 72 4.24 8.22 -4.86
N ALA A 73 4.96 7.52 -5.74
CA ALA A 73 5.53 8.05 -6.99
C ALA A 73 5.22 7.08 -8.16
N PRO A 74 4.98 7.57 -9.38
CA PRO A 74 4.59 6.74 -10.51
C PRO A 74 5.72 5.84 -11.01
N ILE A 75 5.37 4.63 -11.43
CA ILE A 75 6.24 3.66 -12.09
C ILE A 75 5.87 3.63 -13.57
N TYR A 76 6.87 3.90 -14.42
CA TYR A 76 6.78 3.76 -15.86
C TYR A 76 7.60 2.58 -16.34
N VAL A 77 7.03 1.77 -17.23
CA VAL A 77 7.71 0.66 -17.90
C VAL A 77 7.58 0.88 -19.40
N ALA A 78 8.71 1.01 -20.10
CA ALA A 78 8.75 1.31 -21.55
C ALA A 78 7.88 2.54 -21.93
N GLY A 79 7.98 3.62 -21.15
CA GLY A 79 7.22 4.85 -21.38
C GLY A 79 5.73 4.79 -21.01
N ARG A 80 5.22 3.64 -20.55
CA ARG A 80 3.82 3.47 -20.15
C ARG A 80 3.67 3.47 -18.64
N HIS A 81 2.73 4.26 -18.13
CA HIS A 81 2.35 4.27 -16.72
C HIS A 81 1.79 2.89 -16.32
N TRP A 82 2.55 2.17 -15.50
CA TRP A 82 2.25 0.81 -15.02
C TRP A 82 1.51 0.84 -13.68
N GLY A 83 1.87 1.78 -12.81
CA GLY A 83 1.36 1.87 -11.44
C GLY A 83 2.16 2.88 -10.62
N GLY A 84 2.24 2.70 -9.31
CA GLY A 84 3.03 3.52 -8.42
C GLY A 84 3.81 2.73 -7.38
N PHE A 85 4.93 3.27 -6.94
CA PHE A 85 5.65 2.80 -5.76
C PHE A 85 5.18 3.59 -4.55
N ARG A 86 4.69 2.90 -3.51
CA ARG A 86 4.11 3.54 -2.33
C ARG A 86 4.82 3.13 -1.05
N ILE A 87 4.93 4.07 -0.13
CA ILE A 87 5.52 3.91 1.19
C ILE A 87 4.52 4.40 2.23
N GLY A 88 4.18 3.52 3.18
CA GLY A 88 3.32 3.85 4.31
C GLY A 88 4.14 3.95 5.59
N PHE A 89 4.07 5.06 6.30
CA PHE A 89 4.78 5.28 7.57
C PHE A 89 3.91 6.00 8.60
N ARG A 90 4.27 5.81 9.87
CA ARG A 90 3.63 6.55 10.98
C ARG A 90 4.38 7.87 11.12
N ALA A 91 3.68 8.98 11.35
CA ALA A 91 4.37 10.15 11.85
C ALA A 91 4.92 9.84 13.25
N HIS A 92 6.23 10.00 13.41
CA HIS A 92 6.84 10.04 14.73
C HIS A 92 6.80 11.51 15.17
N GLY A 93 6.06 11.82 16.25
CA GLY A 93 5.96 13.21 16.73
C GLY A 93 4.69 13.60 17.48
N MET A 94 3.63 12.78 17.49
CA MET A 94 2.52 12.98 18.43
C MET A 94 2.67 12.00 19.59
N SER A 95 3.64 12.27 20.47
CA SER A 95 3.48 11.85 21.85
C SER A 95 2.19 12.49 22.37
N LYS A 96 1.36 11.72 23.07
CA LYS A 96 0.47 12.33 24.04
C LYS A 96 1.30 13.09 25.08
#